data_AF-A0A2A2WD29-F1
#
_entry.id   AF-A0A2A2WD29-F1
#
_cell.length_a   1.000
_cell.length_b   1.000
_cell.length_c   1.000
_cell.angle_alpha   90.00
_cell.angle_beta   90.00
_cell.angle_gamma   90.00
#
_symmetry.space_group_name_H-M   'P 1'
#
loop_
_entity.id
_entity.type
_entity.pdbx_description
1 polymer ?
#
loop_
_entity_poly.entity_id
_entity_poly.type
_entity_poly.pdbx_seq_one_letter_code
_entity_poly.pdbx_strand_id
1 'polypeptide(L)'
;MDDSTIPPNGTEQNPGNSTEKPADNPKNLMDDSDRTPTIASDETNAEMPASEESISDGPNAQTSEDMSTDGSTSDTTSTDISEGPDPYNLSELWAPVPLVQTRTQMTTIRAATRPPKDKFIRVMKFDTGDGSDVSAYVNCRPVYLFEYTFDGDMSPKSYYVRPGTEVANVLAEKQRLTEALLVLGVVRHGDPFIWELKIPNGRNESADKWARSRLNLAAIAIDKWLKPVANLSGGGYDYEEPIADYDAPDWSKFDFDKAIAVACKDRIIVDMEHDAVKEALGL
;
A
#
# COMPACT_ATOMS: atom_id res chain seq x y z
N MET A 1 7.13 34.62 -81.28
CA MET A 1 8.14 33.93 -80.47
C MET A 1 8.01 34.46 -79.04
N ASP A 2 6.81 34.44 -78.46
CA ASP A 2 6.10 33.27 -77.89
C ASP A 2 6.85 32.69 -76.70
N ASP A 3 6.38 33.02 -75.49
CA ASP A 3 6.04 32.06 -74.42
C ASP A 3 5.36 32.83 -73.26
N SER A 4 4.02 32.77 -73.12
CA SER A 4 3.21 31.85 -72.30
C SER A 4 3.32 32.09 -70.78
N THR A 5 2.38 32.80 -70.12
CA THR A 5 1.21 32.30 -69.32
C THR A 5 1.62 31.49 -68.06
N ILE A 6 1.26 31.78 -66.79
CA ILE A 6 -0.05 31.71 -66.12
C ILE A 6 0.01 32.38 -64.69
N PRO A 7 -1.09 33.01 -64.20
CA PRO A 7 -1.23 33.77 -62.92
C PRO A 7 -1.60 32.95 -61.65
N PRO A 8 -1.68 33.57 -60.44
CA PRO A 8 -1.96 32.89 -59.17
C PRO A 8 -3.45 32.57 -58.90
N ASN A 9 -3.70 31.35 -58.41
CA ASN A 9 -4.91 30.94 -57.65
C ASN A 9 -4.98 31.74 -56.34
N GLY A 10 -6.12 32.11 -55.75
CA GLY A 10 -7.50 31.67 -55.94
C GLY A 10 -8.17 31.81 -54.57
N THR A 11 -9.16 32.71 -54.50
CA THR A 11 -9.98 33.05 -53.34
C THR A 11 -10.95 31.93 -52.99
N GLU A 12 -11.04 31.51 -51.72
CA GLU A 12 -12.24 30.85 -51.19
C GLU A 12 -12.61 31.45 -49.82
N GLN A 13 -13.68 32.25 -49.84
CA GLN A 13 -14.50 32.59 -48.69
C GLN A 13 -15.62 31.53 -48.60
N ASN A 14 -15.94 31.08 -47.39
CA ASN A 14 -17.25 30.50 -47.07
C ASN A 14 -17.59 30.78 -45.59
N PRO A 15 -18.87 30.86 -45.20
CA PRO A 15 -19.36 31.85 -44.24
C PRO A 15 -19.96 31.16 -43.00
N GLY A 16 -20.31 31.99 -42.01
CA GLY A 16 -21.49 31.81 -41.17
C GLY A 16 -21.63 30.53 -40.36
N ASN A 17 -21.42 30.63 -39.05
CA ASN A 17 -22.40 30.06 -38.14
C ASN A 17 -22.54 30.94 -36.88
N SER A 18 -23.58 31.77 -36.91
CA SER A 18 -24.14 32.42 -35.72
C SER A 18 -25.13 31.46 -35.10
N THR A 19 -24.92 31.09 -33.84
CA THR A 19 -26.00 30.61 -32.97
C THR A 19 -25.96 31.40 -31.68
N GLU A 20 -26.85 32.40 -31.64
CA GLU A 20 -27.41 32.98 -30.43
C GLU A 20 -28.08 31.90 -29.57
N LYS A 21 -27.92 31.98 -28.25
CA LYS A 21 -28.98 31.69 -27.28
C LYS A 21 -28.63 32.27 -25.89
N PRO A 22 -29.63 32.54 -25.03
CA PRO A 22 -29.77 33.84 -24.41
C PRO A 22 -29.88 33.81 -22.87
N ALA A 23 -29.85 35.02 -22.30
CA ALA A 23 -30.60 35.53 -21.16
C ALA A 23 -30.48 34.87 -19.77
N ASP A 24 -30.08 35.73 -18.83
CA ASP A 24 -30.70 35.97 -17.52
C ASP A 24 -31.22 34.79 -16.71
N ASN A 25 -30.58 34.55 -15.57
CA ASN A 25 -31.26 33.99 -14.42
C ASN A 25 -30.96 34.85 -13.17
N PRO A 26 -31.98 35.40 -12.49
CA PRO A 26 -31.79 36.33 -11.39
C PRO A 26 -31.42 35.63 -10.08
N LYS A 27 -30.72 36.40 -9.25
CA LYS A 27 -30.36 36.15 -7.87
C LYS A 27 -31.59 35.76 -7.03
N ASN A 28 -31.60 34.53 -6.50
CA ASN A 28 -32.42 34.21 -5.32
C ASN A 28 -31.68 34.70 -4.07
N LEU A 29 -32.18 35.82 -3.56
CA LEU A 29 -31.94 36.31 -2.22
C LEU A 29 -33.05 35.70 -1.34
N MET A 30 -32.72 34.71 -0.52
CA MET A 30 -33.58 34.28 0.58
C MET A 30 -32.74 34.32 1.84
N ASP A 31 -33.05 35.35 2.61
CA ASP A 31 -32.68 35.58 3.99
C ASP A 31 -33.54 34.68 4.90
N ASP A 32 -33.14 34.67 6.16
CA ASP A 32 -33.87 34.22 7.34
C ASP A 32 -33.84 32.73 7.73
N SER A 33 -33.08 32.53 8.81
CA SER A 33 -33.61 32.18 10.13
C SER A 33 -33.42 30.74 10.62
N ASP A 34 -32.72 30.69 11.76
CA ASP A 34 -32.96 29.83 12.91
C ASP A 34 -33.06 28.32 12.68
N ARG A 35 -31.98 27.62 13.06
CA ARG A 35 -32.06 26.36 13.79
C ARG A 35 -30.78 26.12 14.57
N THR A 36 -30.78 26.61 15.81
CA THR A 36 -29.95 26.09 16.90
C THR A 36 -30.32 24.61 17.19
N PRO A 37 -29.35 23.73 17.45
CA PRO A 37 -29.62 22.37 17.89
C PRO A 37 -29.81 22.32 19.41
N THR A 38 -30.98 21.88 19.87
CA THR A 38 -31.19 21.46 21.27
C THR A 38 -30.49 20.13 21.48
N ILE A 39 -29.40 20.15 22.25
CA ILE A 39 -28.71 18.98 22.79
C ILE A 39 -29.52 18.50 24.00
N ALA A 40 -30.16 17.33 23.88
CA ALA A 40 -30.64 16.58 25.03
C ALA A 40 -29.53 15.63 25.47
N SER A 41 -28.90 15.97 26.59
CA SER A 41 -28.07 15.08 27.40
C SER A 41 -28.99 14.12 28.15
N ASP A 42 -28.89 12.83 27.86
CA ASP A 42 -29.50 11.78 28.68
C ASP A 42 -28.39 10.97 29.34
N GLU A 43 -28.26 11.19 30.65
CA GLU A 43 -27.46 10.40 31.57
C GLU A 43 -28.15 9.05 31.77
N THR A 44 -27.47 7.94 31.49
CA THR A 44 -27.78 6.69 32.20
C THR A 44 -26.50 5.97 32.62
N ASN A 45 -26.32 6.04 33.93
CA ASN A 45 -25.40 5.29 34.77
C ASN A 45 -25.98 3.87 34.96
N ALA A 46 -25.19 2.81 34.77
CA ALA A 46 -25.42 1.47 35.33
C ALA A 46 -24.13 0.64 35.08
N GLU A 47 -23.21 0.55 36.02
CA GLU A 47 -23.20 -0.38 37.16
C GLU A 47 -22.80 -1.81 36.73
N MET A 48 -21.64 -2.23 37.27
CA MET A 48 -21.02 -3.55 37.15
C MET A 48 -21.94 -4.65 37.70
N PRO A 49 -21.67 -5.93 37.37
CA PRO A 49 -21.05 -6.73 38.42
C PRO A 49 -19.98 -7.72 37.94
N ALA A 50 -19.08 -7.99 38.87
CA ALA A 50 -18.08 -9.04 38.86
C ALA A 50 -18.69 -10.45 39.08
N SER A 51 -18.02 -11.46 38.53
CA SER A 51 -17.99 -12.86 38.99
C SER A 51 -16.75 -13.49 38.33
N GLU A 52 -15.67 -13.80 39.04
CA GLU A 52 -15.41 -14.89 40.00
C GLU A 52 -15.52 -16.32 39.45
N GLU A 53 -14.42 -17.03 39.70
CA GLU A 53 -14.17 -18.48 39.73
C GLU A 53 -14.19 -19.30 38.43
N SER A 54 -13.05 -19.96 38.14
CA SER A 54 -12.88 -21.37 38.53
C SER A 54 -11.50 -21.91 38.10
N ILE A 55 -10.80 -22.47 39.08
CA ILE A 55 -9.58 -23.28 38.95
C ILE A 55 -10.00 -24.71 38.63
N SER A 56 -9.29 -25.42 37.74
CA SER A 56 -9.27 -26.89 37.76
C SER A 56 -7.92 -27.44 37.32
N ASP A 57 -7.20 -27.98 38.30
CA ASP A 57 -6.10 -28.92 38.16
C ASP A 57 -6.57 -30.27 37.59
N GLY A 58 -5.66 -30.98 36.92
CA GLY A 58 -5.82 -32.39 36.59
C GLY A 58 -4.67 -32.96 35.75
N PRO A 59 -3.78 -33.80 36.33
CA PRO A 59 -2.66 -34.41 35.62
C PRO A 59 -3.05 -35.77 35.01
N ASN A 60 -2.34 -36.21 33.97
CA ASN A 60 -2.29 -37.64 33.68
C ASN A 60 -0.90 -38.08 33.18
N ALA A 61 -0.38 -39.10 33.85
CA ALA A 61 0.84 -39.81 33.56
C ALA A 61 0.51 -41.26 33.17
N GLN A 62 1.56 -42.02 32.82
CA GLN A 62 1.59 -43.46 32.48
C GLN A 62 1.25 -43.76 31.00
N THR A 63 1.88 -44.72 30.30
CA THR A 63 2.75 -45.84 30.70
C THR A 63 3.51 -46.37 29.46
N SER A 64 4.72 -46.89 29.70
CA SER A 64 5.38 -48.10 29.14
C SER A 64 5.06 -48.64 27.73
N GLU A 65 6.09 -49.07 26.99
CA GLU A 65 6.50 -50.49 26.93
C GLU A 65 7.77 -50.71 26.09
N ASP A 66 8.61 -51.60 26.60
CA ASP A 66 9.81 -52.20 26.00
C ASP A 66 9.50 -53.01 24.73
N MET A 67 10.50 -53.20 23.86
CA MET A 67 10.86 -54.54 23.37
C MET A 67 12.20 -54.52 22.60
N SER A 68 13.18 -55.21 23.18
CA SER A 68 14.42 -55.65 22.54
C SER A 68 14.18 -56.91 21.70
N THR A 69 14.92 -57.10 20.61
CA THR A 69 15.36 -58.44 20.16
C THR A 69 16.66 -58.35 19.35
N ASP A 70 17.57 -59.23 19.74
CA ASP A 70 18.92 -59.47 19.23
C ASP A 70 19.00 -60.03 17.80
N GLY A 71 20.15 -59.76 17.17
CA GLY A 71 21.07 -60.80 16.71
C GLY A 71 20.84 -61.45 15.34
N SER A 72 21.76 -61.18 14.40
CA SER A 72 22.51 -62.25 13.71
C SER A 72 23.65 -61.68 12.88
N THR A 73 24.86 -62.04 13.31
CA THR A 73 26.10 -62.00 12.54
C THR A 73 26.17 -63.21 11.62
N SER A 74 26.51 -62.98 10.35
CA SER A 74 27.13 -64.01 9.52
C SER A 74 28.05 -63.33 8.51
N ASP A 75 29.35 -63.45 8.79
CA ASP A 75 30.42 -63.29 7.82
C ASP A 75 30.27 -64.31 6.70
N THR A 76 30.37 -63.86 5.45
CA THR A 76 30.84 -64.71 4.35
C THR A 76 31.63 -63.84 3.39
N THR A 77 32.96 -64.03 3.43
CA THR A 77 33.91 -63.51 2.45
C THR A 77 33.69 -64.23 1.11
N SER A 78 33.33 -63.47 0.08
CA SER A 78 33.50 -63.86 -1.32
C SER A 78 34.11 -62.70 -2.11
N THR A 79 35.23 -62.98 -2.74
CA THR A 79 36.05 -62.07 -3.55
C THR A 79 35.48 -61.97 -4.97
N ASP A 80 35.59 -60.77 -5.56
CA ASP A 80 35.53 -60.43 -6.99
C ASP A 80 34.24 -60.76 -7.77
N ILE A 81 33.50 -59.73 -8.20
CA ILE A 81 33.64 -59.11 -9.55
C ILE A 81 33.19 -57.65 -9.43
N SER A 82 33.98 -56.71 -9.94
CA SER A 82 33.58 -55.32 -10.19
C SER A 82 32.46 -55.28 -11.23
N GLU A 83 31.22 -55.55 -10.82
CA GLU A 83 30.03 -55.20 -11.60
C GLU A 83 29.92 -53.68 -11.63
N GLY A 84 30.02 -53.09 -12.84
CA GLY A 84 29.56 -51.73 -13.05
C GLY A 84 28.08 -51.61 -12.65
N PRO A 85 27.58 -50.38 -12.39
CA PRO A 85 26.22 -50.17 -11.92
C PRO A 85 25.24 -50.93 -12.81
N ASP A 86 24.42 -51.80 -12.19
CA ASP A 86 23.46 -52.64 -12.89
C ASP A 86 22.56 -51.74 -13.76
N PRO A 87 22.61 -51.85 -15.10
CA PRO A 87 21.86 -50.98 -15.98
C PRO A 87 20.33 -51.14 -15.85
N TYR A 88 19.86 -52.13 -15.10
CA TYR A 88 18.45 -52.40 -14.83
C TYR A 88 18.03 -52.14 -13.37
N ASN A 89 18.93 -51.65 -12.52
CA ASN A 89 18.59 -51.21 -11.16
C ASN A 89 17.90 -49.84 -11.20
N LEU A 90 16.58 -49.85 -11.42
CA LEU A 90 15.74 -48.64 -11.49
C LEU A 90 15.75 -47.80 -10.21
N SER A 91 16.10 -48.41 -9.07
CA SER A 91 16.25 -47.73 -7.77
C SER A 91 17.39 -46.71 -7.78
N GLU A 92 18.47 -46.99 -8.52
CA GLU A 92 19.63 -46.10 -8.66
C GLU A 92 19.41 -45.00 -9.71
N LEU A 93 18.50 -45.21 -10.65
CA LEU A 93 18.06 -44.20 -11.63
C LEU A 93 17.17 -43.11 -11.00
N TRP A 94 16.59 -43.39 -9.83
CA TRP A 94 15.80 -42.43 -9.06
C TRP A 94 16.66 -41.73 -8.01
N ALA A 95 17.68 -41.01 -8.46
CA ALA A 95 18.23 -39.96 -7.60
C ALA A 95 17.09 -38.98 -7.30
N PRO A 96 16.75 -38.72 -6.01
CA PRO A 96 15.76 -37.71 -5.69
C PRO A 96 16.28 -36.39 -6.25
N VAL A 97 15.56 -35.83 -7.22
CA VAL A 97 15.88 -34.49 -7.72
C VAL A 97 15.80 -33.57 -6.50
N PRO A 98 16.87 -32.88 -6.09
CA PRO A 98 16.79 -31.97 -4.97
C PRO A 98 15.71 -30.95 -5.32
N LEU A 99 14.65 -30.91 -4.52
CA LEU A 99 13.62 -29.88 -4.67
C LEU A 99 14.35 -28.54 -4.51
N VAL A 100 14.59 -27.87 -5.63
CA VAL A 100 15.15 -26.52 -5.64
C VAL A 100 14.13 -25.66 -4.91
N GLN A 101 14.42 -25.34 -3.65
CA GLN A 101 13.64 -24.36 -2.89
C GLN A 101 13.86 -23.00 -3.55
N THR A 102 12.96 -22.64 -4.46
CA THR A 102 12.96 -21.33 -5.09
C THR A 102 12.48 -20.30 -4.06
N ARG A 103 13.38 -19.40 -3.65
CA ARG A 103 13.02 -18.23 -2.86
C ARG A 103 12.56 -17.13 -3.81
N THR A 104 11.25 -16.97 -3.97
CA THR A 104 10.68 -15.82 -4.69
C THR A 104 11.15 -14.54 -4.01
N GLN A 105 11.97 -13.75 -4.70
CA GLN A 105 12.32 -12.40 -4.26
C GLN A 105 11.40 -11.39 -4.95
N MET A 106 10.83 -10.47 -4.19
CA MET A 106 10.00 -9.39 -4.72
C MET A 106 10.88 -8.37 -5.43
N THR A 107 10.83 -8.35 -6.76
CA THR A 107 11.65 -7.46 -7.59
C THR A 107 10.98 -6.13 -7.92
N THR A 108 9.64 -6.07 -7.85
CA THR A 108 8.88 -4.85 -8.18
C THR A 108 7.75 -4.65 -7.17
N ILE A 109 7.88 -3.62 -6.33
CA ILE A 109 6.82 -3.16 -5.43
C ILE A 109 6.59 -1.70 -5.75
N ARG A 110 5.32 -1.32 -5.94
CA ARG A 110 4.99 0.06 -6.28
C ARG A 110 4.65 0.83 -5.02
N ALA A 111 5.19 2.03 -4.85
CA ALA A 111 4.57 2.99 -3.93
C ALA A 111 3.46 3.74 -4.66
N ALA A 112 2.27 3.75 -4.08
CA ALA A 112 1.07 4.24 -4.68
C ALA A 112 0.45 5.35 -3.82
N THR A 113 0.38 6.55 -4.40
CA THR A 113 -0.33 7.71 -3.83
C THR A 113 -1.85 7.52 -3.81
N ARG A 114 -2.34 6.69 -4.73
CA ARG A 114 -3.76 6.37 -4.91
C ARG A 114 -3.93 4.85 -4.89
N PRO A 115 -5.01 4.35 -4.27
CA PRO A 115 -5.30 2.93 -4.34
C PRO A 115 -5.55 2.50 -5.80
N PRO A 116 -5.25 1.24 -6.15
CA PRO A 116 -5.69 0.64 -7.40
C PRO A 116 -7.23 0.72 -7.53
N LYS A 117 -7.73 1.45 -8.52
CA LYS A 117 -9.17 1.78 -8.65
C LYS A 117 -10.06 0.61 -9.08
N ASP A 118 -9.48 -0.38 -9.76
CA ASP A 118 -10.23 -1.49 -10.37
C ASP A 118 -9.97 -2.83 -9.68
N LYS A 119 -9.38 -2.82 -8.48
CA LYS A 119 -8.95 -4.05 -7.81
C LYS A 119 -9.37 -4.07 -6.36
N PHE A 120 -9.75 -5.26 -5.89
CA PHE A 120 -9.91 -5.50 -4.47
C PHE A 120 -8.54 -5.51 -3.80
N ILE A 121 -8.44 -4.70 -2.75
CA ILE A 121 -7.25 -4.55 -1.93
C ILE A 121 -7.52 -4.97 -0.50
N ARG A 122 -6.44 -5.36 0.18
CA ARG A 122 -6.38 -5.54 1.62
C ARG A 122 -5.12 -4.87 2.14
N VAL A 123 -5.15 -4.38 3.37
CA VAL A 123 -4.03 -3.71 4.03
C VAL A 123 -3.53 -4.59 5.17
N MET A 124 -2.21 -4.69 5.31
CA MET A 124 -1.58 -5.40 6.42
C MET A 124 -1.94 -4.66 7.70
N LYS A 125 -2.36 -5.39 8.75
CA LYS A 125 -2.65 -4.77 10.05
C LYS A 125 -1.43 -3.97 10.51
N PHE A 126 -1.66 -2.71 10.83
CA PHE A 126 -0.64 -1.78 11.31
C PHE A 126 -1.12 -1.04 12.55
N ASP A 127 -0.17 -0.55 13.34
CA ASP A 127 -0.40 0.25 14.53
C ASP A 127 0.55 1.44 14.52
N THR A 128 0.04 2.63 14.78
CA THR A 128 0.83 3.86 14.85
C THR A 128 1.42 4.11 16.23
N GLY A 129 1.08 3.28 17.22
CA GLY A 129 1.45 3.48 18.61
C GLY A 129 0.88 4.78 19.17
N ASP A 130 1.48 5.25 20.26
CA ASP A 130 1.22 6.56 20.86
C ASP A 130 1.94 7.72 20.13
N GLY A 131 2.71 7.39 19.07
CA GLY A 131 3.52 8.33 18.31
C GLY A 131 4.75 8.86 19.05
N SER A 132 5.05 8.36 20.25
CA SER A 132 6.19 8.83 21.07
C SER A 132 7.50 8.11 20.72
N ASP A 133 7.41 6.84 20.32
CA ASP A 133 8.56 6.01 19.93
C ASP A 133 8.37 5.40 18.52
N VAL A 134 9.44 5.46 17.73
CA VAL A 134 9.51 4.84 16.40
C VAL A 134 9.37 3.31 16.48
N SER A 135 9.74 2.71 17.62
CA SER A 135 9.56 1.27 17.87
C SER A 135 8.09 0.86 18.08
N ALA A 136 7.21 1.81 18.43
CA ALA A 136 5.79 1.57 18.63
C ALA A 136 5.03 1.37 17.30
N TYR A 137 5.61 1.78 16.17
CA TYR A 137 5.01 1.58 14.86
C TYR A 137 5.16 0.13 14.41
N VAL A 138 4.03 -0.55 14.23
CA VAL A 138 3.97 -1.92 13.72
C VAL A 138 3.46 -1.90 12.29
N ASN A 139 4.22 -2.48 11.35
CA ASN A 139 3.87 -2.60 9.92
C ASN A 139 3.45 -1.29 9.23
N CYS A 140 3.91 -0.15 9.74
CA CYS A 140 3.75 1.15 9.11
C CYS A 140 4.97 2.03 9.36
N ARG A 141 5.12 3.08 8.54
CA ARG A 141 6.24 4.02 8.68
C ARG A 141 5.77 5.46 8.49
N PRO A 142 5.88 6.34 9.51
CA PRO A 142 5.61 7.75 9.34
C PRO A 142 6.71 8.38 8.50
N VAL A 143 6.31 9.21 7.54
CA VAL A 143 7.20 9.92 6.61
C VAL A 143 6.69 11.32 6.35
N TYR A 144 7.59 12.22 5.99
CA TYR A 144 7.21 13.44 5.30
C TYR A 144 7.32 13.23 3.80
N LEU A 145 6.28 13.65 3.08
CA LEU A 145 6.29 13.76 1.63
C LEU A 145 6.80 15.14 1.24
N PHE A 146 7.85 15.13 0.44
CA PHE A 146 8.40 16.29 -0.23
C PHE A 146 8.06 16.19 -1.72
N GLU A 147 7.13 17.02 -2.19
CA GLU A 147 6.75 17.08 -3.60
C GLU A 147 7.61 18.15 -4.29
N TYR A 148 8.41 17.74 -5.27
CA TYR A 148 9.32 18.61 -6.01
C TYR A 148 9.24 18.35 -7.52
N THR A 149 9.27 19.42 -8.32
CA THR A 149 9.28 19.35 -9.78
C THR A 149 10.63 19.87 -10.25
N PHE A 150 11.41 19.03 -10.92
CA PHE A 150 12.66 19.45 -11.55
C PHE A 150 12.39 20.29 -12.79
N ASP A 151 13.33 21.15 -13.15
CA ASP A 151 13.29 21.86 -14.41
C ASP A 151 13.17 20.89 -15.61
N GLY A 152 12.12 21.09 -16.40
CA GLY A 152 11.79 20.23 -17.54
C GLY A 152 10.82 19.08 -17.24
N ASP A 153 10.53 18.79 -15.96
CA ASP A 153 9.46 17.87 -15.59
C ASP A 153 8.09 18.56 -15.66
N MET A 154 7.10 17.84 -16.19
CA MET A 154 5.72 18.34 -16.33
C MET A 154 4.89 18.17 -15.06
N SER A 155 5.37 17.39 -14.08
CA SER A 155 4.61 17.04 -12.88
C SER A 155 5.53 16.84 -11.68
N PRO A 156 5.09 17.19 -10.46
CA PRO A 156 5.88 16.97 -9.26
C PRO A 156 6.12 15.48 -9.01
N LYS A 157 7.34 15.16 -8.56
CA LYS A 157 7.72 13.87 -8.01
C LYS A 157 7.63 13.91 -6.49
N SER A 158 7.15 12.83 -5.89
CA SER A 158 7.08 12.69 -4.44
C SER A 158 8.30 11.97 -3.92
N TYR A 159 8.97 12.59 -2.96
CA TYR A 159 10.10 12.06 -2.20
C TYR A 159 9.69 11.82 -0.75
N TYR A 160 10.34 10.86 -0.10
CA TYR A 160 10.11 10.47 1.28
C TYR A 160 11.27 10.96 2.14
N VAL A 161 10.95 11.74 3.16
CA VAL A 161 11.91 12.26 4.13
C VAL A 161 11.57 11.67 5.49
N ARG A 162 12.58 11.14 6.18
CA ARG A 162 12.40 10.59 7.52
C ARG A 162 12.20 11.72 8.54
N PRO A 163 11.16 11.66 9.40
CA PRO A 163 10.99 12.62 10.49
C PRO A 163 12.19 12.64 11.44
N GLY A 164 12.49 13.81 12.01
CA GLY A 164 13.61 14.00 12.96
C GLY A 164 15.01 14.07 12.33
N THR A 165 15.12 14.09 11.00
CA THR A 165 16.38 14.33 10.30
C THR A 165 16.64 15.83 10.10
N GLU A 166 17.91 16.22 9.92
CA GLU A 166 18.28 17.61 9.61
C GLU A 166 17.58 18.11 8.34
N VAL A 167 17.55 17.27 7.30
CA VAL A 167 16.85 17.57 6.04
C VAL A 167 15.37 17.84 6.27
N ALA A 168 14.70 17.04 7.10
CA ALA A 168 13.30 17.26 7.43
C ALA A 168 13.09 18.61 8.11
N ASN A 169 13.98 19.01 9.04
CA ASN A 169 13.88 20.29 9.73
C ASN A 169 14.03 21.46 8.76
N VAL A 170 15.05 21.43 7.90
CA VAL A 170 15.30 22.49 6.91
C VAL A 170 14.16 22.59 5.90
N LEU A 171 13.69 21.45 5.38
CA LEU A 171 12.57 21.43 4.44
C LEU A 171 11.25 21.83 5.10
N ALA A 172 11.04 21.56 6.40
CA ALA A 172 9.85 21.99 7.12
C ALA A 172 9.77 23.52 7.28
N GLU A 173 10.93 24.19 7.46
CA GLU A 173 11.01 25.64 7.58
C GLU A 173 10.78 26.36 6.25
N LYS A 174 11.36 25.83 5.18
CA LYS A 174 11.42 26.50 3.86
C LYS A 174 10.38 26.01 2.86
N GLN A 175 9.85 24.80 3.05
CA GLN A 175 8.95 24.14 2.10
C GLN A 175 7.77 23.43 2.78
N ARG A 176 6.77 23.05 1.97
CA ARG A 176 5.57 22.37 2.44
C ARG A 176 5.76 20.85 2.45
N LEU A 177 6.40 20.34 3.49
CA LEU A 177 6.32 18.92 3.82
C LEU A 177 4.86 18.55 4.12
N THR A 178 4.45 17.38 3.64
CA THR A 178 3.13 16.79 3.94
C THR A 178 3.33 15.51 4.74
N GLU A 179 2.72 15.39 5.90
CA GLU A 179 2.77 14.16 6.69
C GLU A 179 2.04 13.02 5.97
N ALA A 180 2.63 11.83 6.01
CA ALA A 180 2.02 10.62 5.50
C ALA A 180 2.45 9.39 6.31
N LEU A 181 1.61 8.36 6.22
CA LEU A 181 1.91 7.02 6.71
C LEU A 181 2.08 6.08 5.53
N LEU A 182 3.19 5.34 5.50
CA LEU A 182 3.39 4.24 4.57
C LEU A 182 2.84 2.96 5.20
N VAL A 183 1.94 2.28 4.49
CA VAL A 183 1.40 0.98 4.89
C VAL A 183 1.53 -0.02 3.75
N LEU A 184 1.61 -1.31 4.06
CA LEU A 184 1.66 -2.35 3.03
C LEU A 184 0.26 -2.83 2.69
N GLY A 185 -0.08 -2.78 1.41
CA GLY A 185 -1.29 -3.36 0.85
C GLY A 185 -0.99 -4.47 -0.13
N VAL A 186 -1.99 -5.31 -0.39
CA VAL A 186 -1.96 -6.34 -1.42
C VAL A 186 -3.23 -6.28 -2.24
N VAL A 187 -3.11 -6.70 -3.50
CA VAL A 187 -4.23 -6.89 -4.41
C VAL A 187 -4.61 -8.38 -4.40
N ARG A 188 -5.91 -8.71 -4.46
CA ARG A 188 -6.43 -10.09 -4.34
C ARG A 188 -5.73 -11.14 -5.22
N HIS A 189 -5.33 -10.75 -6.42
CA HIS A 189 -4.59 -11.58 -7.39
C HIS A 189 -3.35 -10.84 -7.91
N GLY A 190 -2.76 -9.98 -7.09
CA GLY A 190 -1.72 -9.08 -7.57
C GLY A 190 -0.62 -8.83 -6.56
N ASP A 191 0.30 -7.98 -7.00
CA ASP A 191 1.51 -7.67 -6.27
C ASP A 191 1.25 -6.84 -5.01
N PRO A 192 2.11 -6.95 -4.00
CA PRO A 192 2.12 -6.03 -2.89
C PRO A 192 2.43 -4.61 -3.38
N PHE A 193 1.92 -3.63 -2.65
CA PHE A 193 2.18 -2.22 -2.89
C PHE A 193 2.32 -1.47 -1.58
N ILE A 194 3.13 -0.42 -1.57
CA ILE A 194 3.18 0.51 -0.46
C ILE A 194 2.15 1.60 -0.71
N TRP A 195 1.20 1.75 0.20
CA TRP A 195 0.18 2.77 0.12
C TRP A 195 0.60 4.00 0.93
N GLU A 196 0.65 5.15 0.26
CA GLU A 196 0.93 6.44 0.88
C GLU A 196 -0.38 7.07 1.39
N LEU A 197 -0.56 7.09 2.70
CA LEU A 197 -1.72 7.67 3.38
C LEU A 197 -1.38 9.05 3.93
N LYS A 198 -1.69 10.10 3.16
CA LYS A 198 -1.50 11.49 3.61
C LYS A 198 -2.31 11.77 4.88
N ILE A 199 -1.72 12.45 5.84
CA ILE A 199 -2.37 12.86 7.08
C ILE A 199 -3.01 14.25 6.87
N PRO A 200 -4.31 14.42 7.19
CA PRO A 200 -4.99 15.71 7.13
C PRO A 200 -4.31 16.72 8.05
N ASN A 201 -4.05 17.93 7.57
CA ASN A 201 -3.30 18.95 8.32
C ASN A 201 -4.05 20.28 8.49
N GLY A 202 -5.32 20.34 8.09
CA GLY A 202 -6.17 21.52 8.22
C GLY A 202 -5.86 22.65 7.23
N ARG A 203 -4.83 22.52 6.38
CA ARG A 203 -4.43 23.59 5.44
C ARG A 203 -5.32 23.66 4.19
N ASN A 204 -5.93 22.55 3.80
CA ASN A 204 -6.83 22.48 2.65
C ASN A 204 -7.95 21.47 2.93
N GLU A 205 -9.15 21.98 3.19
CA GLU A 205 -10.31 21.16 3.56
C GLU A 205 -10.65 20.10 2.51
N SER A 206 -10.60 20.47 1.22
CA SER A 206 -10.87 19.53 0.13
C SER A 206 -9.83 18.41 0.12
N ALA A 207 -8.54 18.73 0.19
CA ALA A 207 -7.48 17.73 0.25
C ALA A 207 -7.58 16.84 1.49
N ASP A 208 -7.97 17.42 2.62
CA ASP A 208 -8.18 16.71 3.88
C ASP A 208 -9.35 15.71 3.80
N LYS A 209 -10.44 16.03 3.10
CA LYS A 209 -11.54 15.07 2.84
C LYS A 209 -11.04 13.84 2.07
N TRP A 210 -10.22 14.05 1.03
CA TRP A 210 -9.57 12.96 0.29
C TRP A 210 -8.55 12.18 1.12
N ALA A 211 -7.86 12.83 2.06
CA ALA A 211 -6.93 12.17 2.97
C ALA A 211 -7.67 11.32 4.02
N ARG A 212 -8.69 11.87 4.68
CA ARG A 212 -9.53 11.18 5.67
C ARG A 212 -10.21 9.95 5.08
N SER A 213 -10.81 10.08 3.89
CA SER A 213 -11.45 8.95 3.22
C SER A 213 -10.46 7.82 2.91
N ARG A 214 -9.21 8.14 2.49
CA ARG A 214 -8.18 7.12 2.29
C ARG A 214 -7.76 6.43 3.59
N LEU A 215 -7.59 7.18 4.67
CA LEU A 215 -7.27 6.62 5.98
C LEU A 215 -8.39 5.66 6.46
N ASN A 216 -9.65 6.09 6.31
CA ASN A 216 -10.80 5.26 6.65
C ASN A 216 -10.84 3.98 5.81
N LEU A 217 -10.60 4.08 4.50
CA LEU A 217 -10.51 2.90 3.64
C LEU A 217 -9.39 1.96 4.06
N ALA A 218 -8.21 2.50 4.39
CA ALA A 218 -7.10 1.67 4.84
C ALA A 218 -7.45 0.90 6.13
N ALA A 219 -8.14 1.54 7.07
CA ALA A 219 -8.61 0.90 8.30
C ALA A 219 -9.60 -0.24 8.01
N ILE A 220 -10.61 -0.01 7.15
CA ILE A 220 -11.58 -1.05 6.76
C ILE A 220 -10.89 -2.18 5.98
N ALA A 221 -9.91 -1.83 5.15
CA ALA A 221 -9.15 -2.79 4.34
C ALA A 221 -8.23 -3.70 5.18
N ILE A 222 -8.05 -3.46 6.48
CA ILE A 222 -7.34 -4.41 7.35
C ILE A 222 -8.14 -5.72 7.45
N ASP A 223 -9.45 -5.59 7.67
CA ASP A 223 -10.33 -6.72 7.97
C ASP A 223 -11.00 -7.28 6.73
N LYS A 224 -11.27 -6.43 5.73
CA LYS A 224 -12.05 -6.79 4.54
C LYS A 224 -11.33 -6.53 3.24
N TRP A 225 -11.65 -7.33 2.23
CA TRP A 225 -11.35 -6.99 0.85
C TRP A 225 -12.27 -5.87 0.39
N LEU A 226 -11.71 -4.80 -0.16
CA LEU A 226 -12.51 -3.69 -0.69
C LEU A 226 -11.94 -3.16 -2.00
N LYS A 227 -12.81 -2.66 -2.87
CA LYS A 227 -12.44 -1.95 -4.10
C LYS A 227 -12.73 -0.45 -3.92
N PRO A 228 -11.71 0.41 -3.83
CA PRO A 228 -11.92 1.85 -3.66
C PRO A 228 -12.57 2.50 -4.88
N VAL A 229 -13.63 3.26 -4.66
CA VAL A 229 -14.37 3.98 -5.71
C VAL A 229 -14.27 5.48 -5.45
N ALA A 230 -13.77 6.24 -6.41
CA ALA A 230 -13.65 7.69 -6.26
C ALA A 230 -15.05 8.34 -6.35
N ASN A 231 -15.44 9.06 -5.31
CA ASN A 231 -16.67 9.84 -5.26
C ASN A 231 -16.33 11.33 -5.35
N LEU A 232 -16.33 11.85 -6.58
CA LEU A 232 -16.00 13.25 -6.86
C LEU A 232 -17.01 14.23 -6.25
N SER A 233 -18.29 13.85 -6.23
CA SER A 233 -19.36 14.66 -5.64
C SER A 233 -19.23 14.77 -4.13
N GLY A 234 -18.79 13.69 -3.46
CA GLY A 234 -18.53 13.65 -2.02
C GLY A 234 -17.13 14.14 -1.61
N GLY A 235 -16.21 14.35 -2.57
CA GLY A 235 -14.84 14.78 -2.30
C GLY A 235 -14.00 13.73 -1.57
N GLY A 236 -14.19 12.44 -1.88
CA GLY A 236 -13.50 11.35 -1.20
C GLY A 236 -13.61 10.01 -1.93
N TYR A 237 -13.38 8.93 -1.19
CA TYR A 237 -13.55 7.58 -1.68
C TYR A 237 -14.67 6.86 -0.93
N ASP A 238 -15.51 6.17 -1.69
CA ASP A 238 -16.37 5.08 -1.22
C ASP A 238 -15.65 3.74 -1.47
N TYR A 239 -16.31 2.63 -1.14
CA TYR A 239 -15.81 1.31 -1.46
C TYR A 239 -16.92 0.33 -1.82
N GLU A 240 -16.54 -0.68 -2.60
CA GLU A 240 -17.36 -1.85 -2.85
C GLU A 240 -16.74 -3.07 -2.15
N GLU A 241 -17.57 -3.85 -1.47
CA GLU A 241 -17.20 -5.16 -0.93
C GLU A 241 -17.43 -6.24 -2.00
N PRO A 242 -16.60 -7.29 -2.06
CA PRO A 242 -16.84 -8.40 -2.95
C PRO A 242 -18.08 -9.19 -2.49
N ILE A 243 -18.87 -9.67 -3.46
CA ILE A 243 -20.02 -10.56 -3.17
C ILE A 243 -19.53 -11.93 -2.67
N ALA A 244 -18.40 -12.39 -3.20
CA ALA A 244 -17.76 -13.62 -2.78
C ALA A 244 -16.93 -13.40 -1.52
N ASP A 245 -16.97 -14.37 -0.61
CA ASP A 245 -16.05 -14.40 0.51
C ASP A 245 -14.66 -14.83 0.03
N TYR A 246 -13.64 -14.07 0.43
CA TYR A 246 -12.26 -14.28 0.00
C TYR A 246 -11.37 -14.43 1.22
N ASP A 247 -10.54 -15.48 1.18
CA ASP A 247 -9.53 -15.73 2.20
C ASP A 247 -8.62 -14.53 2.45
N ALA A 248 -8.08 -14.49 3.66
CA ALA A 248 -7.06 -13.52 3.98
C ALA A 248 -5.76 -13.75 3.19
N PRO A 249 -5.05 -12.67 2.83
CA PRO A 249 -3.69 -12.77 2.32
C PRO A 249 -2.80 -13.50 3.32
N ASP A 250 -1.90 -14.31 2.78
CA ASP A 250 -0.81 -14.85 3.55
C ASP A 250 0.27 -13.78 3.75
N TRP A 251 0.14 -13.05 4.86
CA TRP A 251 1.03 -11.95 5.22
C TRP A 251 2.48 -12.39 5.47
N SER A 252 2.72 -13.66 5.80
CA SER A 252 4.06 -14.20 6.09
C SER A 252 5.00 -14.14 4.88
N LYS A 253 4.44 -14.04 3.68
CA LYS A 253 5.19 -13.92 2.42
C LYS A 253 5.76 -12.53 2.20
N PHE A 254 5.31 -11.53 2.93
CA PHE A 254 5.70 -10.14 2.75
C PHE A 254 6.52 -9.65 3.94
N ASP A 255 7.62 -8.97 3.63
CA ASP A 255 8.45 -8.27 4.61
C ASP A 255 8.26 -6.77 4.39
N PHE A 256 7.73 -6.09 5.39
CA PHE A 256 7.37 -4.67 5.31
C PHE A 256 8.57 -3.77 5.00
N ASP A 257 9.70 -3.97 5.69
CA ASP A 257 10.88 -3.12 5.53
C ASP A 257 11.53 -3.37 4.16
N LYS A 258 11.56 -4.63 3.71
CA LYS A 258 11.98 -4.93 2.31
C LYS A 258 11.03 -4.31 1.30
N ALA A 259 9.72 -4.33 1.56
CA ALA A 259 8.73 -3.76 0.67
C ALA A 259 8.91 -2.25 0.49
N ILE A 260 9.17 -1.52 1.59
CA ILE A 260 9.52 -0.10 1.53
C ILE A 260 10.83 0.12 0.77
N ALA A 261 11.88 -0.64 1.08
CA ALA A 261 13.18 -0.46 0.42
C ALA A 261 13.09 -0.62 -1.10
N VAL A 262 12.28 -1.57 -1.58
CA VAL A 262 12.02 -1.76 -3.02
C VAL A 262 11.13 -0.66 -3.59
N ALA A 263 10.04 -0.29 -2.90
CA ALA A 263 9.05 0.66 -3.42
C ALA A 263 9.50 2.13 -3.43
N CYS A 264 10.34 2.49 -2.47
CA CYS A 264 10.77 3.86 -2.22
C CYS A 264 12.22 4.13 -2.67
N LYS A 265 12.94 3.12 -3.15
CA LYS A 265 14.39 3.13 -3.44
C LYS A 265 14.97 4.49 -3.84
N ASP A 266 14.63 4.99 -5.03
CA ASP A 266 15.23 6.21 -5.60
C ASP A 266 14.50 7.49 -5.17
N ARG A 267 13.62 7.38 -4.17
CA ARG A 267 12.75 8.46 -3.68
C ARG A 267 12.94 8.73 -2.19
N ILE A 268 13.85 8.05 -1.51
CA ILE A 268 14.19 8.33 -0.11
C ILE A 268 15.27 9.40 -0.06
N ILE A 269 14.99 10.50 0.63
CA ILE A 269 15.96 11.54 0.92
C ILE A 269 16.57 11.25 2.29
N VAL A 270 17.88 11.00 2.30
CA VAL A 270 18.63 10.66 3.52
C VAL A 270 19.48 11.81 4.04
N ASP A 271 19.89 12.73 3.18
CA ASP A 271 20.79 13.85 3.50
C ASP A 271 20.52 15.07 2.61
N MET A 272 21.25 16.15 2.89
CA MET A 272 21.17 17.44 2.18
C MET A 272 21.80 17.37 0.78
N GLU A 273 22.52 16.29 0.46
CA GLU A 273 23.23 16.15 -0.81
C GLU A 273 22.33 15.69 -1.96
N HIS A 274 21.11 15.26 -1.65
CA HIS A 274 20.12 14.83 -2.63
C HIS A 274 19.73 15.97 -3.58
N ASP A 275 19.74 15.71 -4.90
CA ASP A 275 19.53 16.72 -5.94
C ASP A 275 18.25 17.53 -5.75
N ALA A 276 17.13 16.87 -5.44
CA ALA A 276 15.85 17.52 -5.16
C ALA A 276 15.92 18.53 -3.99
N VAL A 277 16.79 18.29 -2.99
CA VAL A 277 16.97 19.17 -1.84
C VAL A 277 17.84 20.35 -2.23
N LYS A 278 18.96 20.11 -2.92
CA LYS A 278 19.87 21.17 -3.37
C LYS A 278 19.17 22.19 -4.25
N GLU A 279 18.47 21.71 -5.28
CA GLU A 279 17.79 22.57 -6.24
C GLU A 279 16.67 23.36 -5.55
N ALA A 280 15.90 22.71 -4.69
CA ALA A 280 14.83 23.36 -3.91
C ALA A 280 15.35 24.46 -2.96
N LEU A 281 16.58 24.32 -2.46
CA LEU A 281 17.22 25.26 -1.55
C LEU A 281 18.15 26.26 -2.26
N GLY A 282 18.38 26.09 -3.56
CA GLY A 282 19.31 26.92 -4.35
C GLY A 282 20.79 26.71 -3.99
N LEU A 283 21.18 25.49 -3.62
CA LEU A 283 22.54 25.09 -3.26
C LEU A 283 23.35 24.56 -4.45
#